data_AF-A0A6B3F3N7-F1
#
_entry.id   AF-A0A6B3F3N7-F1
#
_cell.length_a   1.000
_cell.length_b   1.000
_cell.length_c   1.000
_cell.angle_alpha   90.00
_cell.angle_beta   90.00
_cell.angle_gamma   90.00
#
_symmetry.space_group_name_H-M   'P 1'
#
loop_
_entity.id
_entity.type
_entity.pdbx_description
1 polymer ?
#
loop_
_entity_poly.entity_id
_entity_poly.type
_entity_poly.pdbx_seq_one_letter_code
_entity_poly.pdbx_strand_id
1 'polypeptide(L)' 'VYRRAHQPCLVCGTEIRTRELAGRNLFWCPRCQGTGA' A
#
# COMPACT_ATOMS: atom_id res chain seq x y z
N VAL A 1 -3.53 1.96 -5.40
CA VAL A 1 -2.27 1.71 -4.66
C VAL A 1 -1.19 1.05 -5.52
N TYR A 2 -1.56 0.15 -6.45
CA TYR A 2 -0.63 -0.53 -7.36
C TYR A 2 0.38 0.40 -8.04
N ARG A 3 1.66 -0.03 -8.08
CA ARG A 3 2.82 0.71 -8.64
C ARG A 3 2.99 2.15 -8.13
N ARG A 4 2.55 2.43 -6.91
CA ARG A 4 2.69 3.74 -6.27
C ARG A 4 3.50 3.69 -4.98
N ALA A 5 4.47 2.77 -4.86
CA ALA A 5 5.33 2.70 -3.68
C ALA A 5 5.96 4.07 -3.38
N HIS A 6 5.99 4.45 -2.10
CA HIS A 6 6.52 5.73 -1.60
C HIS A 6 5.80 6.99 -2.10
N GLN A 7 4.69 6.84 -2.82
CA GLN A 7 3.84 7.96 -3.19
C GLN A 7 2.70 8.14 -2.17
N PRO A 8 2.16 9.37 -2.04
CA PRO A 8 0.99 9.60 -1.21
C PRO A 8 -0.23 8.84 -1.73
N CYS A 9 -0.99 8.28 -0.80
CA CYS A 9 -2.31 7.71 -1.08
C CYS A 9 -3.24 8.79 -1.64
N LEU A 10 -3.95 8.46 -2.72
CA LEU A 10 -4.89 9.39 -3.37
C LEU A 10 -6.14 9.70 -2.51
N VAL A 11 -6.36 8.96 -1.42
CA VAL A 11 -7.52 9.13 -0.54
C VAL A 11 -7.15 9.87 0.74
N CYS A 12 -6.10 9.42 1.44
CA CYS A 12 -5.76 9.94 2.77
C CYS A 12 -4.34 10.55 2.87
N GLY A 13 -3.59 10.60 1.77
CA GLY A 13 -2.22 11.14 1.74
C GLY A 13 -1.14 10.26 2.40
N THR A 14 -1.50 9.22 3.16
CA THR A 14 -0.54 8.30 3.80
C THR A 14 0.32 7.60 2.75
N GLU A 15 1.61 7.42 3.02
CA GLU A 15 2.53 6.74 2.10
C GLU A 15 2.06 5.31 1.80
N ILE A 16 2.05 4.95 0.50
CA ILE A 16 1.78 3.59 0.05
C ILE A 16 3.01 2.71 0.32
N ARG A 17 2.78 1.63 1.08
CA ARG A 17 3.80 0.62 1.36
C ARG A 17 3.82 -0.47 0.28
N THR A 18 4.97 -1.10 0.15
CA THR A 18 5.14 -2.28 -0.69
C THR A 18 5.89 -3.38 0.07
N ARG A 19 5.59 -4.63 -0.27
CA ARG A 19 6.27 -5.84 0.21
C ARG A 19 6.14 -6.92 -0.84
N GLU A 20 7.11 -7.81 -0.90
CA GLU A 20 6.95 -9.04 -1.64
C GLU A 20 6.06 -10.02 -0.86
N LEU A 21 5.09 -10.63 -1.55
CA LEU A 21 4.22 -11.66 -1.01
C LEU A 21 4.07 -12.77 -2.05
N ALA A 22 4.58 -13.98 -1.73
CA ALA A 22 4.54 -15.13 -2.63
C ALA A 22 5.07 -14.82 -4.05
N GLY A 23 6.21 -14.13 -4.14
CA GLY A 23 6.84 -13.74 -5.41
C GLY A 23 6.13 -12.61 -6.17
N ARG A 24 5.22 -11.88 -5.53
CA ARG A 24 4.50 -10.75 -6.14
C ARG A 24 4.65 -9.50 -5.28
N ASN A 25 4.82 -8.36 -5.94
CA ASN A 25 4.80 -7.06 -5.25
C ASN A 25 3.36 -6.72 -4.83
N LEU A 26 3.13 -6.72 -3.52
CA LEU A 26 1.93 -6.17 -2.92
C LEU A 26 2.15 -4.68 -2.69
N PHE A 27 1.15 -3.88 -3.03
CA PHE A 27 1.11 -2.44 -2.73
C PHE A 27 -0.15 -2.16 -1.93
N TRP A 28 -0.04 -1.44 -0.81
CA TRP A 28 -1.21 -1.11 0.00
C TRP A 28 -1.03 0.20 0.77
N CYS A 29 -2.15 0.84 1.10
CA CYS A 29 -2.18 1.94 2.06
C CYS A 29 -2.42 1.37 3.47
N PRO A 30 -1.52 1.56 4.45
CA PRO A 30 -1.71 0.99 5.77
C PRO A 30 -2.90 1.60 6.52
N ARG A 31 -3.32 2.82 6.19
CA ARG A 31 -4.47 3.49 6.83
C ARG A 31 -5.81 3.09 6.20
N CYS A 32 -5.90 3.10 4.87
CA CYS A 32 -7.16 2.81 4.17
C CYS A 32 -7.44 1.30 4.01
N GLN A 33 -6.40 0.46 4.00
CA GLN A 33 -6.53 -0.98 3.75
C GLN A 33 -6.04 -1.84 4.93
N GLY A 34 -5.62 -1.23 6.05
CA GLY A 34 -5.02 -1.92 7.21
C GLY A 34 -6.01 -2.59 8.17
N THR A 35 -7.22 -2.91 7.74
CA THR A 35 -8.29 -3.47 8.61
C THR A 35 -8.41 -5.00 8.54
N GLY A 36 -7.43 -5.71 7.97
CA GLY A 36 -7.35 -7.17 8.07
C GLY A 36 -6.49 -7.58 9.26
N ALA A 37 -7.15 -7.90 10.38
CA ALA A 37 -6.55 -8.62 11.51
C ALA A 37 -6.08 -10.02 11.07
#